data_AF-A0A964LQI5-F1
#
_entry.id   AF-A0A964LQI5-F1
#
_cell.length_a   1.000
_cell.length_b   1.000
_cell.length_c   1.000
_cell.angle_alpha   90.00
_cell.angle_beta   90.00
_cell.angle_gamma   90.00
#
_symmetry.space_group_name_H-M   'P 1'
#
loop_
_entity.id
_entity.type
_entity.pdbx_description
1 polymer ?
#
loop_
_entity_poly.entity_id
_entity_poly.type
_entity_poly.pdbx_seq_one_letter_code
_entity_poly.pdbx_strand_id
1 'polypeptide(L)'
;MNKFDEVTTLNGFHSPEQTETVTPQETSLRTEVDKALFRYFQHLEDAPVTDLYQMVMSEVEAPLMQAVMRYTGNNQSKASILLGLNRGTLRTKLKQYGML
;
A
#
# COMPACT_ATOMS: atom_id res chain seq x y z
N MET A 1 17.80 18.37 67.08
CA MET A 1 16.87 19.34 66.47
C MET A 1 17.70 20.32 65.66
N ASN A 2 17.74 20.13 64.35
CA ASN A 2 18.67 20.81 63.46
C ASN A 2 18.09 22.12 62.93
N LYS A 3 18.94 23.15 62.98
CA LYS A 3 18.76 24.47 62.40
C LYS A 3 19.03 24.41 60.90
N PHE A 4 18.18 25.14 60.16
CA PHE A 4 18.49 25.97 58.99
C PHE A 4 19.13 25.32 57.76
N ASP A 5 18.28 25.22 56.73
CA ASP A 5 18.44 25.74 55.37
C ASP A 5 19.76 25.46 54.62
N GLU A 6 19.65 24.58 53.62
CA GLU A 6 20.34 24.81 52.35
C GLU A 6 19.38 24.53 51.20
N VAL A 7 19.13 25.59 50.43
CA VAL A 7 18.29 25.66 49.24
C VAL A 7 19.15 25.23 48.04
N THR A 8 18.57 24.51 47.08
CA THR A 8 18.72 24.71 45.61
C THR A 8 18.75 23.39 44.82
N THR A 9 18.11 23.46 43.64
CA THR A 9 18.14 22.54 42.48
C THR A 9 16.96 21.56 42.44
N LEU A 10 15.81 21.94 41.86
CA LEU A 10 15.46 22.03 40.43
C LEU A 10 15.24 20.68 39.73
N ASN A 11 14.13 20.65 38.98
CA ASN A 11 13.72 19.71 37.93
C ASN A 11 13.07 18.41 38.45
N GLY A 12 11.88 18.01 38.01
CA GLY A 12 11.00 18.54 36.99
C GLY A 12 9.83 17.59 36.84
N PHE A 13 8.65 18.12 36.57
CA PHE A 13 7.52 17.35 36.06
C PHE A 13 7.96 16.62 34.79
N HIS A 14 7.94 15.29 34.81
CA HIS A 14 7.77 14.52 33.58
C HIS A 14 6.96 13.26 33.90
N SER A 15 5.76 13.22 33.34
CA SER A 15 4.89 12.05 33.29
C SER A 15 5.60 10.87 32.64
N PRO A 16 5.27 9.62 32.99
CA PRO A 16 5.81 8.46 32.30
C PRO A 16 5.32 8.48 30.84
N GLU A 17 6.31 8.60 29.98
CA GLU A 17 6.34 8.52 28.53
C GLU A 17 5.47 7.37 28.00
N GLN A 18 4.41 7.72 27.27
CA GLN A 18 3.72 6.79 26.39
C GLN A 18 4.61 6.52 25.18
N THR A 19 5.44 5.48 25.26
CA THR A 19 5.98 4.84 24.06
C THR A 19 4.82 4.20 23.31
N GLU A 20 4.18 4.95 22.41
CA GLU A 20 3.34 4.38 21.37
C GLU A 20 4.23 3.54 20.46
N THR A 21 4.25 2.24 20.70
CA THR A 21 4.81 1.28 19.75
C THR A 21 3.97 1.34 18.49
N VAL A 22 4.48 2.03 17.45
CA VAL A 22 3.89 2.00 16.10
C VAL A 22 4.09 0.58 15.56
N THR A 23 3.13 -0.31 15.85
CA THR A 23 3.02 -1.59 15.16
C THR A 23 2.52 -1.33 13.73
N PRO A 24 3.15 -1.90 12.68
CA PRO A 24 2.62 -1.79 11.34
C PRO A 24 1.23 -2.42 11.31
N GLN A 25 0.19 -1.60 11.18
CA GLN A 25 -1.16 -2.08 11.00
C GLN A 25 -1.25 -2.73 9.61
N GLU A 26 -1.43 -4.05 9.55
CA GLU A 26 -1.67 -4.76 8.30
C GLU A 26 -2.96 -4.22 7.66
N THR A 27 -2.84 -3.47 6.57
CA THR A 27 -3.98 -2.94 5.81
C THR A 27 -4.31 -3.84 4.62
N SER A 28 -5.60 -4.07 4.40
CA SER A 28 -6.04 -4.87 3.26
C SER A 28 -5.85 -4.13 1.94
N LEU A 29 -5.67 -4.86 0.83
CA LEU A 29 -5.61 -4.26 -0.51
C LEU A 29 -6.87 -3.42 -0.81
N ARG A 30 -8.04 -3.87 -0.36
CA ARG A 30 -9.30 -3.11 -0.50
C ARG A 30 -9.19 -1.74 0.17
N THR A 31 -8.70 -1.71 1.41
CA THR A 31 -8.50 -0.47 2.16
C THR A 31 -7.51 0.47 1.49
N GLU A 32 -6.43 -0.06 0.90
CA GLU A 32 -5.45 0.77 0.19
C GLU A 32 -6.00 1.33 -1.12
N VAL A 33 -6.80 0.56 -1.85
CA VAL A 33 -7.52 1.06 -3.04
C VAL A 33 -8.52 2.15 -2.65
N ASP A 34 -9.30 1.97 -1.58
CA ASP A 34 -10.25 2.98 -1.10
C ASP A 34 -9.53 4.29 -0.74
N LYS A 35 -8.41 4.21 -0.02
CA LYS A 35 -7.58 5.38 0.31
C LYS A 35 -7.01 6.06 -0.93
N ALA A 36 -6.56 5.29 -1.93
CA ALA A 36 -6.01 5.83 -3.17
C ALA A 36 -7.08 6.57 -3.98
N LEU A 37 -8.26 5.99 -4.12
CA LEU A 37 -9.39 6.61 -4.82
C LEU A 37 -9.90 7.86 -4.08
N PHE A 38 -9.98 7.82 -2.75
CA PHE A 38 -10.34 9.01 -1.97
C PHE A 38 -9.39 10.18 -2.24
N ARG A 39 -8.07 9.93 -2.20
CA ARG A 39 -7.08 10.96 -2.55
C ARG A 39 -7.23 11.44 -3.99
N TYR A 40 -7.43 10.52 -4.95
CA TYR A 40 -7.63 10.88 -6.34
C TYR A 40 -8.80 11.85 -6.53
N PHE A 41 -9.96 11.55 -5.93
CA PHE A 41 -11.14 12.41 -6.04
C PHE A 41 -10.99 13.77 -5.34
N GLN A 42 -10.21 13.85 -4.26
CA GLN A 42 -9.93 15.14 -3.61
C GLN A 42 -9.16 16.12 -4.50
N HIS A 43 -8.36 15.61 -5.45
CA HIS A 43 -7.58 16.43 -6.38
C HIS A 43 -8.30 16.68 -7.70
N LEU A 44 -9.52 16.16 -7.86
CA LEU A 44 -10.18 16.12 -9.16
C LEU A 44 -10.79 17.46 -9.57
N GLU A 45 -10.91 18.45 -8.67
CA GLU A 45 -11.33 19.85 -8.94
C GLU A 45 -12.39 20.01 -10.05
N ASP A 46 -13.41 19.13 -10.06
CA ASP A 46 -14.50 19.06 -11.05
C ASP A 46 -14.09 18.82 -12.52
N ALA A 47 -12.85 18.38 -12.77
CA ALA A 47 -12.39 17.97 -14.08
C ALA A 47 -13.16 16.72 -14.57
N PRO A 48 -13.68 16.71 -15.81
CA PRO A 48 -14.36 15.53 -16.34
C PRO A 48 -13.37 14.37 -16.50
N VAL A 49 -13.59 13.29 -15.76
CA VAL A 49 -12.82 12.05 -15.88
C VAL A 49 -13.54 11.07 -16.79
N THR A 50 -12.79 10.52 -17.73
CA THR A 50 -13.21 9.39 -18.56
C THR A 50 -12.28 8.20 -18.29
N ASP A 51 -12.77 6.98 -18.51
CA ASP A 51 -11.98 5.75 -18.44
C ASP A 51 -11.34 5.40 -17.07
N LEU A 52 -11.87 5.94 -15.97
CA LEU A 52 -11.37 5.66 -14.60
C LEU A 52 -11.28 4.15 -14.31
N TYR A 53 -12.27 3.36 -14.75
CA TYR A 53 -12.23 1.91 -14.57
C TYR A 53 -11.00 1.28 -15.23
N GLN A 54 -10.70 1.66 -16.48
CA GLN A 54 -9.54 1.12 -17.20
C GLN A 54 -8.23 1.57 -16.56
N MET A 55 -8.14 2.83 -16.14
CA MET A 55 -7.00 3.37 -15.41
C MET A 55 -6.73 2.53 -14.15
N VAL A 56 -7.73 2.38 -13.28
CA VAL A 56 -7.59 1.62 -12.03
C VAL A 56 -7.27 0.15 -12.30
N MET A 57 -7.93 -0.48 -13.27
CA MET A 57 -7.63 -1.88 -13.61
C MET A 57 -6.20 -2.05 -14.13
N SER A 58 -5.65 -1.11 -14.91
CA SER A 58 -4.26 -1.19 -15.36
C SER A 58 -3.25 -1.08 -14.22
N GLU A 59 -3.52 -0.24 -13.22
CA GLU A 59 -2.68 -0.07 -12.03
C GLU A 59 -2.69 -1.32 -11.13
N VAL A 60 -3.76 -2.10 -11.15
CA VAL A 60 -3.88 -3.33 -10.34
C VAL A 60 -3.40 -4.56 -11.11
N GLU A 61 -3.79 -4.71 -12.38
CA GLU A 61 -3.46 -5.89 -13.17
C GLU A 61 -1.96 -5.98 -13.49
N ALA A 62 -1.29 -4.87 -13.82
CA ALA A 62 0.13 -4.88 -14.14
C ALA A 62 1.00 -5.45 -13.00
N PRO A 63 0.92 -4.96 -11.74
CA PRO A 63 1.70 -5.54 -10.64
C PRO A 63 1.27 -6.97 -10.30
N LEU A 64 0.00 -7.33 -10.47
CA LEU A 64 -0.46 -8.71 -10.31
C LEU A 64 0.24 -9.64 -11.33
N MET A 65 0.25 -9.28 -12.62
CA MET A 65 0.91 -10.06 -13.66
C MET A 65 2.41 -10.19 -13.38
N GLN A 66 3.07 -9.09 -13.02
CA GLN A 66 4.50 -9.10 -12.72
C GLN A 66 4.84 -9.99 -11.52
N ALA A 67 4.07 -9.89 -10.44
CA ALA A 67 4.27 -10.69 -9.24
C ALA A 67 4.11 -12.18 -9.53
N VAL A 68 3.08 -12.57 -10.28
CA VAL A 68 2.83 -13.96 -10.65
C VAL A 68 3.90 -14.50 -11.62
N MET A 69 4.29 -13.72 -12.62
CA MET A 69 5.36 -14.14 -13.54
C MET A 69 6.67 -14.35 -12.80
N ARG A 70 7.03 -13.45 -11.89
CA ARG A 70 8.19 -13.62 -11.01
C ARG A 70 8.08 -14.87 -10.14
N TYR A 71 6.95 -15.05 -9.46
CA TYR A 71 6.70 -16.20 -8.59
C TYR A 71 6.78 -17.54 -9.33
N THR A 72 6.32 -17.57 -10.59
CA THR A 72 6.32 -18.78 -11.42
C THR A 72 7.59 -18.96 -12.25
N GLY A 73 8.61 -18.11 -12.07
CA GLY A 73 9.87 -18.18 -12.83
C GLY A 73 9.65 -17.97 -14.33
N ASN A 74 8.80 -17.03 -14.70
CA ASN A 74 8.35 -16.73 -16.06
C ASN A 74 7.64 -17.89 -16.78
N ASN A 75 7.16 -18.91 -16.05
CA ASN A 75 6.41 -20.02 -16.63
C ASN A 75 4.94 -19.64 -16.85
N GLN A 76 4.61 -19.24 -18.08
CA GLN A 76 3.26 -18.81 -18.45
C GLN A 76 2.17 -19.88 -18.25
N SER A 77 2.47 -21.19 -18.38
CA SER A 77 1.47 -22.24 -18.07
C SER A 77 1.11 -22.24 -16.59
N LYS A 78 2.12 -22.17 -15.72
CA LYS A 78 1.90 -22.16 -14.28
C LYS A 78 1.20 -20.86 -13.86
N ALA A 79 1.61 -19.73 -14.42
CA ALA A 79 0.98 -18.44 -14.19
C ALA A 79 -0.50 -18.43 -14.59
N SER A 80 -0.85 -18.99 -15.76
CA SER A 80 -2.24 -19.02 -16.21
C SER A 80 -3.13 -19.88 -15.30
N ILE A 81 -2.60 -21.01 -14.80
CA ILE A 81 -3.31 -21.85 -13.83
C ILE A 81 -3.48 -21.13 -12.50
N LEU A 82 -2.41 -20.51 -11.98
CA LEU A 82 -2.42 -19.77 -10.71
C LEU A 82 -3.43 -18.60 -10.75
N LEU A 83 -3.46 -17.87 -11.86
CA LEU A 83 -4.38 -16.74 -12.06
C LEU A 83 -5.81 -17.17 -12.43
N GLY A 84 -6.03 -18.45 -12.77
CA GLY A 84 -7.33 -18.92 -13.27
C GLY A 84 -7.69 -18.35 -14.64
N LEU A 85 -6.70 -17.99 -15.47
CA LEU A 85 -6.90 -17.40 -16.79
C LEU A 85 -6.63 -18.43 -17.90
N ASN A 86 -7.33 -18.27 -19.02
CA ASN A 86 -6.89 -18.92 -20.25
C ASN A 86 -5.50 -18.40 -20.64
N ARG A 87 -4.63 -19.30 -21.13
CA ARG A 87 -3.25 -18.99 -21.54
C ARG A 87 -3.19 -17.89 -22.63
N GLY A 88 -4.16 -17.86 -23.55
CA GLY A 88 -4.31 -16.81 -24.55
C GLY A 88 -4.58 -15.44 -23.93
N THR A 89 -5.48 -15.38 -22.94
CA THR A 89 -5.78 -14.16 -22.18
C THR A 89 -4.57 -13.66 -21.40
N LEU A 90 -3.86 -14.56 -20.70
CA LEU A 90 -2.63 -14.20 -20.00
C LEU A 90 -1.61 -13.57 -20.98
N ARG A 91 -1.40 -14.19 -22.14
CA ARG A 91 -0.47 -13.68 -23.15
C ARG A 91 -0.87 -12.30 -23.66
N THR A 92 -2.16 -12.07 -23.91
CA THR A 92 -2.66 -10.73 -24.32
C THR A 92 -2.39 -9.69 -23.24
N LYS A 93 -2.65 -10.01 -21.96
CA LYS A 93 -2.39 -9.12 -20.82
C LYS A 93 -0.91 -8.83 -20.63
N LEU A 94 -0.04 -9.85 -20.71
CA LEU A 94 1.41 -9.66 -20.65
C LEU A 94 1.92 -8.76 -21.77
N LYS A 95 1.37 -8.87 -22.98
CA LYS A 95 1.72 -7.99 -24.11
C LYS A 95 1.25 -6.55 -23.85
N GLN A 96 0.04 -6.38 -23.34
CA GLN A 96 -0.52 -5.07 -22.99
C GLN A 96 0.38 -4.32 -21.99
N TYR A 97 0.99 -5.04 -21.04
CA TYR A 97 1.87 -4.46 -20.02
C TYR A 97 3.36 -4.53 -20.34
N GLY A 98 3.76 -4.87 -21.58
CA GLY A 98 5.16 -4.87 -22.00
C GLY A 98 6.04 -5.96 -21.37
N MET A 99 5.46 -7.12 -21.04
CA MET A 99 6.14 -8.24 -20.36
C MET A 99 6.40 -9.45 -21.27
N LEU A 100 6.35 -9.25 -22.60
CA LEU A 100 6.45 -10.29 -23.63
C LEU A 100 7.36 -9.85 -24.78
#